data_AF-R5FX96-F1
#
_entry.id   AF-R5FX96-F1
#
_cell.length_a   1.000
_cell.length_b   1.000
_cell.length_c   1.000
_cell.angle_alpha   90.00
_cell.angle_beta   90.00
_cell.angle_gamma   90.00
#
_symmetry.space_group_name_H-M   'P 1'
#
loop_
_entity.id
_entity.type
_entity.pdbx_description
1 polymer ?
#
loop_
_entity_poly.entity_id
_entity_poly.type
_entity_poly.pdbx_seq_one_letter_code
_entity_poly.pdbx_strand_id
1 'polypeptide(L)'
;MFVEIYFLNNFAADAFLLYLTSVFGRGKTEAKRVALCAFFGAVLSLAYPYVGKLTVPYKIAVLLLTVAGLKKYDGAREYFLSALIFFGVSSLTAGAMLALECIDVGFDYGAVSLTPKPFLFFSSALIVAYLCAQLRASVRYEAKIAPVAVVCTVLNNGATITARAVWDSGNGLTEPFTAKPVVILSRDLAKKLRLTPDGEITATTVTSSGKLETADVESIEVDGQRFESVRVAVSPKNFEGYKIILNCALKEAA
;
A
#
# COMPACT_ATOMS: atom_id res chain seq x y z
N MET A 1 22.75 26.91 -25.84
CA MET A 1 22.88 26.96 -24.36
C MET A 1 21.55 26.77 -23.61
N PHE A 2 20.41 27.32 -24.06
CA PHE A 2 19.11 27.06 -23.39
C PHE A 2 18.46 25.73 -23.77
N VAL A 3 18.63 25.28 -25.03
CA VAL A 3 18.00 24.06 -25.56
C VAL A 3 18.55 22.81 -24.88
N GLU A 4 19.86 22.77 -24.65
CA GLU A 4 20.56 21.63 -24.02
C GLU A 4 20.16 21.47 -22.56
N ILE A 5 20.09 22.57 -21.81
CA ILE A 5 19.64 22.57 -20.40
C ILE A 5 18.15 22.21 -20.31
N TYR A 6 17.32 22.77 -21.18
CA TYR A 6 15.90 22.44 -21.25
C TYR A 6 15.68 20.96 -21.57
N PHE A 7 16.41 20.44 -22.56
CA PHE A 7 16.40 19.03 -22.92
C PHE A 7 16.82 18.15 -21.75
N LEU A 8 17.93 18.46 -21.09
CA LEU A 8 18.45 17.65 -19.97
C LEU A 8 17.49 17.64 -18.78
N ASN A 9 16.85 18.78 -18.48
CA ASN A 9 15.84 18.88 -17.44
C ASN A 9 14.61 18.02 -17.76
N ASN A 10 14.08 18.09 -18.99
CA ASN A 10 12.94 17.28 -19.41
C ASN A 10 13.32 15.79 -19.45
N PHE A 11 14.51 15.45 -19.93
CA PHE A 11 15.01 14.07 -19.93
C PHE A 11 15.09 13.50 -18.51
N ALA A 12 15.65 14.24 -17.57
CA ALA A 12 15.75 13.79 -16.19
C ALA A 12 14.38 13.70 -15.51
N ALA A 13 13.49 14.65 -15.78
CA ALA A 13 12.11 14.63 -15.30
C ALA A 13 11.33 13.43 -15.84
N ASP A 14 11.33 13.22 -17.16
CA ASP A 14 10.64 12.11 -17.80
C ASP A 14 11.22 10.76 -17.36
N ALA A 15 12.55 10.64 -17.22
CA ALA A 15 13.18 9.42 -16.72
C ALA A 15 12.72 9.09 -15.30
N PHE A 16 12.64 10.10 -14.43
CA PHE A 16 12.17 9.92 -13.05
C PHE A 16 10.68 9.54 -13.00
N LEU A 17 9.83 10.24 -13.75
CA LEU A 17 8.38 9.98 -13.79
C LEU A 17 8.08 8.61 -14.39
N LEU A 18 8.78 8.21 -15.45
CA LEU A 18 8.66 6.87 -16.05
C LEU A 18 9.19 5.78 -15.12
N TYR A 19 10.28 6.05 -14.38
CA TYR A 19 10.77 5.13 -13.36
C TYR A 19 9.71 4.91 -12.29
N LEU A 20 9.14 5.96 -11.70
CA LEU A 20 8.05 5.83 -10.74
C LEU A 20 6.84 5.10 -11.34
N THR A 21 6.46 5.44 -12.57
CA THR A 21 5.39 4.74 -13.29
C THR A 21 5.67 3.25 -13.43
N SER A 22 6.92 2.85 -13.69
CA SER A 22 7.32 1.44 -13.76
C SER A 22 7.28 0.74 -12.40
N VAL A 23 7.56 1.46 -11.32
CA VAL A 23 7.47 0.97 -9.95
C VAL A 23 6.00 0.68 -9.59
N PHE A 24 5.06 1.57 -9.94
CA PHE A 24 3.63 1.40 -9.68
C PHE A 24 2.90 0.50 -10.68
N GLY A 25 3.42 0.45 -11.91
CA GLY A 25 2.91 -0.42 -12.96
C GLY A 25 3.07 -1.90 -12.62
N ARG A 26 2.23 -2.72 -13.26
CA ARG A 26 2.43 -4.18 -13.29
C ARG A 26 3.51 -4.55 -14.31
N GLY A 27 4.22 -5.66 -14.10
CA GLY A 27 5.20 -6.16 -15.05
C GLY A 27 6.63 -5.64 -14.86
N LYS A 28 7.59 -6.29 -15.53
CA LYS A 28 9.01 -5.92 -15.48
C LYS A 28 9.28 -4.84 -16.54
N THR A 29 9.99 -3.80 -16.14
CA THR A 29 10.43 -2.72 -17.03
C THR A 29 11.95 -2.68 -17.00
N GLU A 30 12.58 -2.59 -18.17
CA GLU A 30 14.03 -2.48 -18.28
C GLU A 30 14.48 -1.02 -18.19
N ALA A 31 15.57 -0.75 -17.46
CA ALA A 31 16.10 0.61 -17.31
C ALA A 31 16.43 1.28 -18.66
N LYS A 32 16.86 0.49 -19.66
CA LYS A 32 17.11 0.98 -21.03
C LYS A 32 15.84 1.50 -21.70
N ARG A 33 14.68 0.86 -21.48
CA ARG A 33 13.40 1.30 -22.02
C ARG A 33 12.94 2.60 -21.37
N VAL A 34 13.12 2.74 -20.06
CA VAL A 34 12.87 4.00 -19.34
C VAL A 34 13.71 5.13 -19.94
N ALA A 35 15.02 4.91 -20.09
CA ALA A 35 15.92 5.92 -20.67
C ALA A 35 15.54 6.30 -22.11
N LEU A 36 15.21 5.32 -22.97
CA LEU A 36 14.77 5.59 -24.34
C LEU A 36 13.46 6.38 -24.37
N CYS A 37 12.47 5.99 -23.58
CA CYS A 37 11.18 6.69 -23.53
C CYS A 37 11.35 8.12 -22.99
N ALA A 38 12.18 8.31 -21.97
CA ALA A 38 12.53 9.63 -21.45
C ALA A 38 13.24 10.49 -22.49
N PHE A 39 14.14 9.90 -23.28
CA PHE A 39 14.78 10.58 -24.39
C PHE A 39 13.75 11.03 -25.44
N PHE A 40 12.83 10.16 -25.83
CA PHE A 40 11.75 10.51 -26.75
C PHE A 40 10.83 11.61 -26.19
N GLY A 41 10.44 11.51 -24.92
CA GLY A 41 9.66 12.55 -24.24
C GLY A 41 10.37 13.90 -24.23
N ALA A 42 11.67 13.91 -23.91
CA ALA A 42 12.49 15.11 -23.93
C ALA A 42 12.62 15.72 -25.34
N VAL A 43 12.82 14.89 -26.38
CA VAL A 43 12.83 15.38 -27.77
C VAL A 43 11.47 15.98 -28.15
N LEU A 44 10.37 15.33 -27.79
CA LEU A 44 9.03 15.86 -28.04
C LEU A 44 8.79 17.17 -27.28
N SER A 45 9.30 17.33 -26.06
CA SER A 45 9.14 18.59 -25.31
C SER A 45 9.77 19.80 -26.03
N LEU A 46 10.82 19.60 -26.83
CA LEU A 46 11.43 20.67 -27.64
C LEU A 46 10.50 21.26 -28.70
N ALA A 47 9.51 20.49 -29.16
CA ALA A 47 8.53 20.97 -30.13
C ALA A 47 7.46 21.88 -29.50
N TYR A 48 7.35 21.91 -28.16
CA TYR A 48 6.30 22.62 -27.41
C TYR A 48 6.10 24.10 -27.83
N PRO A 49 7.16 24.91 -28.04
CA PRO A 49 7.00 26.31 -28.46
C PRO A 49 6.29 26.49 -29.82
N TYR A 50 6.30 25.45 -30.68
CA TYR A 50 5.77 25.52 -32.04
C TYR A 50 4.33 24.99 -32.18
N VAL A 51 3.74 24.49 -31.09
CA VAL A 51 2.42 23.81 -31.11
C VAL A 51 1.23 24.80 -31.18
N GLY A 52 1.44 26.07 -30.81
CA GLY A 52 0.39 27.09 -30.86
C GLY A 52 -0.81 26.75 -29.97
N LYS A 53 -2.05 26.84 -30.50
CA LYS A 53 -3.29 26.59 -29.74
C LYS A 53 -3.55 25.12 -29.40
N LEU A 54 -2.79 24.19 -29.97
CA LEU A 54 -2.98 22.74 -29.80
C LEU A 54 -2.20 22.16 -28.59
N THR A 55 -1.86 22.98 -27.60
CA THR A 55 -1.01 22.57 -26.47
C THR A 55 -1.56 21.40 -25.66
N VAL A 56 -2.87 21.38 -25.39
CA VAL A 56 -3.53 20.31 -24.64
C VAL A 56 -3.51 18.98 -25.39
N PRO A 57 -4.03 18.88 -26.64
CA PRO A 57 -3.98 17.62 -27.38
C PRO A 57 -2.54 17.16 -27.65
N TYR A 58 -1.59 18.09 -27.83
CA TYR A 58 -0.18 17.77 -27.93
C TYR A 58 0.36 17.11 -26.65
N LYS A 59 0.10 17.68 -25.47
CA LYS A 59 0.54 17.08 -24.20
C LYS A 59 -0.05 15.69 -23.98
N ILE A 60 -1.32 15.49 -24.35
CA ILE A 60 -1.96 14.17 -24.28
C ILE A 60 -1.25 13.18 -25.23
N ALA A 61 -0.95 13.60 -26.46
CA ALA A 61 -0.23 12.76 -27.42
C ALA A 61 1.19 12.42 -26.93
N VAL A 62 1.94 13.39 -26.43
CA VAL A 62 3.28 13.17 -25.86
C VAL A 62 3.19 12.19 -24.70
N LEU A 63 2.25 12.37 -23.77
CA LEU A 63 2.04 11.45 -22.65
C LEU A 63 1.81 10.01 -23.13
N LEU A 64 0.92 9.83 -24.09
CA LEU A 64 0.59 8.50 -24.63
C LEU A 64 1.79 7.87 -25.35
N LEU A 65 2.51 8.64 -26.17
CA LEU A 65 3.67 8.16 -26.93
C LEU A 65 4.85 7.82 -26.01
N THR A 66 5.15 8.66 -25.02
CA THR A 66 6.22 8.44 -24.05
C THR A 66 5.98 7.16 -23.24
N VAL A 67 4.73 6.84 -22.91
CA VAL A 67 4.39 5.61 -22.18
C VAL A 67 4.38 4.38 -23.10
N ALA A 68 4.05 4.52 -24.39
CA ALA A 68 3.90 3.39 -25.31
C ALA A 68 5.16 2.51 -25.44
N GLY A 69 6.35 3.10 -25.33
CA GLY A 69 7.62 2.36 -25.40
C GLY A 69 8.07 1.72 -24.08
N LEU A 70 7.41 2.03 -22.96
CA LEU A 70 7.92 1.75 -21.62
C LEU A 70 8.12 0.25 -21.37
N LYS A 71 7.14 -0.57 -21.77
CA LYS A 71 7.18 -2.02 -21.62
C LYS A 71 6.34 -2.69 -22.71
N LYS A 72 6.42 -4.02 -22.79
CA LYS A 72 5.46 -4.79 -23.58
C LYS A 72 4.13 -4.81 -22.82
N TYR A 73 3.06 -4.43 -23.51
CA TYR A 73 1.71 -4.44 -22.97
C TYR A 73 0.96 -5.67 -23.49
N ASP A 74 0.28 -6.38 -22.60
CA ASP A 74 -0.53 -7.56 -22.97
C ASP A 74 -1.90 -7.16 -23.55
N GLY A 75 -2.28 -5.89 -23.42
CA GLY A 75 -3.48 -5.34 -24.05
C GLY A 75 -3.69 -3.85 -23.79
N ALA A 76 -4.69 -3.26 -24.46
CA ALA A 76 -5.00 -1.83 -24.37
C ALA A 76 -5.31 -1.38 -22.93
N ARG A 77 -6.00 -2.21 -22.15
CA ARG A 77 -6.30 -1.92 -20.74
C ARG A 77 -5.04 -1.68 -19.92
N GLU A 78 -4.02 -2.51 -20.10
CA GLU A 78 -2.77 -2.38 -19.35
C GLU A 78 -1.99 -1.13 -19.78
N TYR A 79 -1.99 -0.84 -21.08
CA TYR A 79 -1.41 0.38 -21.64
C TYR A 79 -2.06 1.64 -21.06
N PHE A 80 -3.40 1.73 -21.12
CA PHE A 80 -4.13 2.88 -20.57
C PHE A 80 -3.97 3.01 -19.06
N LEU A 81 -3.88 1.90 -18.33
CA LEU A 81 -3.60 1.94 -16.89
C LEU A 81 -2.19 2.51 -16.62
N SER A 82 -1.17 2.12 -17.39
CA SER A 82 0.16 2.71 -17.28
C SER A 82 0.17 4.20 -17.65
N ALA A 83 -0.58 4.61 -18.68
CA ALA A 83 -0.71 6.02 -19.04
C ALA A 83 -1.40 6.82 -17.93
N LEU A 84 -2.43 6.25 -17.29
CA LEU A 84 -3.11 6.87 -16.15
C LEU A 84 -2.19 6.99 -14.93
N ILE A 85 -1.38 5.98 -14.63
CA ILE A 85 -0.38 6.04 -13.56
C ILE A 85 0.63 7.15 -13.86
N PHE A 86 1.16 7.21 -15.09
CA PHE A 86 2.10 8.26 -15.49
C PHE A 86 1.49 9.66 -15.36
N PHE A 87 0.26 9.85 -15.82
CA PHE A 87 -0.50 11.09 -15.64
C PHE A 87 -0.65 11.46 -14.16
N GLY A 88 -1.03 10.49 -13.32
CA GLY A 88 -1.22 10.68 -11.89
C GLY A 88 0.07 11.07 -11.16
N VAL A 89 1.17 10.36 -11.41
CA VAL A 89 2.48 10.69 -10.83
C VAL A 89 2.94 12.07 -11.31
N SER A 90 2.81 12.37 -12.60
CA SER A 90 3.19 13.69 -13.16
C SER A 90 2.39 14.83 -12.53
N SER A 91 1.09 14.64 -12.36
CA SER A 91 0.19 15.64 -11.74
C SER A 91 0.49 15.83 -10.25
N LEU A 92 0.80 14.75 -9.52
CA LEU A 92 1.21 14.81 -8.12
C LEU A 92 2.54 15.55 -7.96
N THR A 93 3.53 15.28 -8.81
CA THR A 93 4.82 15.98 -8.79
C THR A 93 4.63 17.47 -9.11
N ALA A 94 3.85 17.80 -10.14
CA ALA A 94 3.53 19.19 -10.47
C ALA A 94 2.79 19.90 -9.33
N GLY A 95 1.80 19.24 -8.71
CA GLY A 95 1.06 19.79 -7.57
C GLY A 95 1.94 20.00 -6.33
N ALA A 96 2.83 19.06 -6.03
CA ALA A 96 3.80 19.21 -4.95
C ALA A 96 4.82 20.33 -5.23
N MET A 97 5.24 20.49 -6.49
CA MET A 97 6.11 21.60 -6.90
C MET A 97 5.40 22.95 -6.68
N LEU A 98 4.15 23.08 -7.10
CA LEU A 98 3.33 24.28 -6.87
C LEU A 98 3.14 24.56 -5.38
N ALA A 99 2.87 23.54 -4.57
CA ALA A 99 2.72 23.69 -3.13
C ALA A 99 4.01 24.21 -2.46
N LEU A 100 5.18 23.69 -2.86
CA LEU A 100 6.46 24.17 -2.35
C LEU A 100 6.74 25.62 -2.76
N GLU A 101 6.40 25.98 -3.99
CA GLU A 101 6.56 27.37 -4.46
C GLU A 101 5.65 28.33 -3.70
N CYS A 102 4.39 27.95 -3.43
CA CYS A 102 3.46 28.75 -2.63
C CYS A 102 3.92 28.98 -1.19
N ILE A 103 4.70 28.06 -0.60
CA ILE A 103 5.31 28.24 0.72
C ILE A 103 6.38 29.34 0.69
N ASP A 104 7.14 29.42 -0.40
CA ASP A 104 8.22 30.39 -0.59
C ASP A 104 7.71 31.81 -0.89
N VAL A 105 6.67 31.92 -1.74
CA VAL A 105 6.11 33.22 -2.17
C VAL A 105 4.86 33.68 -1.40
N GLY A 106 4.36 32.89 -0.44
CA GLY A 106 3.28 33.31 0.47
C GLY A 106 1.86 33.24 -0.10
N PHE A 107 1.47 32.13 -0.73
CA PHE A 107 0.15 31.89 -1.34
C PHE A 107 -0.35 32.95 -2.33
N ASP A 108 0.54 33.80 -2.85
CA ASP A 108 0.23 34.68 -3.98
C ASP A 108 0.39 33.90 -5.29
N TYR A 109 -0.72 33.39 -5.82
CA TYR A 109 -0.75 32.68 -7.10
C TYR A 109 -0.23 33.52 -8.28
N GLY A 110 -0.24 34.85 -8.19
CA GLY A 110 0.32 35.75 -9.20
C GLY A 110 1.85 35.86 -9.16
N ALA A 111 2.46 35.51 -8.03
CA ALA A 111 3.91 35.49 -7.82
C ALA A 111 4.56 34.13 -8.10
N VAL A 112 3.76 33.08 -8.29
CA VAL A 112 4.24 31.73 -8.66
C VAL A 112 4.82 31.78 -10.08
N SER A 113 6.11 31.52 -10.20
CA SER A 113 6.76 31.49 -11.51
C SER A 113 6.61 30.08 -12.09
N LEU A 114 6.02 29.95 -13.28
CA LEU A 114 6.04 28.68 -14.03
C LEU A 114 7.42 28.41 -14.67
N THR A 115 8.49 29.02 -14.15
CA THR A 115 9.84 28.79 -14.65
C THR A 115 10.31 27.40 -14.23
N PRO A 116 10.97 26.63 -15.12
CA PRO A 116 11.50 25.33 -14.76
C PRO A 116 12.57 25.51 -13.67
N LYS A 117 12.26 25.08 -12.44
CA LYS A 117 13.19 25.07 -11.30
C LYS A 117 13.56 23.62 -11.00
N PRO A 118 14.69 23.11 -11.53
CA PRO A 118 15.07 21.70 -11.37
C PRO A 118 15.10 21.25 -9.91
N PHE A 119 15.57 22.13 -9.01
CA PHE A 119 15.59 21.86 -7.57
C PHE A 119 14.18 21.59 -7.00
N LEU A 120 13.17 22.41 -7.35
CA LEU A 120 11.79 22.21 -6.91
C LEU A 120 11.17 20.95 -7.53
N PHE A 121 11.51 20.64 -8.78
CA PHE A 121 11.08 19.40 -9.41
C PHE A 121 11.65 18.19 -8.66
N PHE A 122 12.95 18.13 -8.39
CA PHE A 122 13.55 16.98 -7.74
C PHE A 122 13.14 16.83 -6.26
N SER A 123 12.91 17.93 -5.54
CA SER A 123 12.39 17.87 -4.17
C SER A 123 10.94 17.37 -4.13
N SER A 124 10.07 17.88 -5.00
CA SER A 124 8.69 17.39 -5.13
C SER A 124 8.62 15.94 -5.59
N ALA A 125 9.47 15.56 -6.54
CA ALA A 125 9.66 14.19 -7.01
C ALA A 125 10.04 13.22 -5.87
N LEU A 126 10.99 13.61 -5.00
CA LEU A 126 11.37 12.83 -3.82
C LEU A 126 10.23 12.66 -2.83
N ILE A 127 9.49 13.73 -2.53
CA ILE A 127 8.31 13.69 -1.65
C ILE A 127 7.26 12.73 -2.22
N VAL A 128 6.94 12.88 -3.51
CA VAL A 128 5.98 12.00 -4.18
C VAL A 128 6.46 10.56 -4.13
N ALA A 129 7.73 10.28 -4.43
CA ALA A 129 8.30 8.94 -4.36
C ALA A 129 8.21 8.32 -2.96
N TYR A 130 8.47 9.10 -1.90
CA TYR A 130 8.33 8.65 -0.52
C TYR A 130 6.88 8.29 -0.17
N LEU A 131 5.93 9.17 -0.46
CA LEU A 131 4.49 8.92 -0.21
C LEU A 131 4.01 7.69 -0.98
N CYS A 132 4.42 7.60 -2.24
CA CYS A 132 4.16 6.49 -3.14
C CYS A 132 4.72 5.17 -2.58
N ALA A 133 5.94 5.17 -2.03
CA ALA A 133 6.54 3.98 -1.40
C ALA A 133 5.75 3.52 -0.16
N GLN A 134 5.30 4.46 0.68
CA GLN A 134 4.49 4.16 1.86
C GLN A 134 3.14 3.55 1.47
N LEU A 135 2.44 4.16 0.51
CA LEU A 135 1.18 3.61 -0.01
C LEU A 135 1.37 2.19 -0.57
N ARG A 136 2.46 1.95 -1.30
CA ARG A 136 2.76 0.62 -1.83
C ARG A 136 3.00 -0.40 -0.72
N ALA A 137 3.71 -0.02 0.35
CA ALA A 137 3.95 -0.89 1.49
C ALA A 137 2.62 -1.30 2.16
N SER A 138 1.72 -0.34 2.39
CA SER A 138 0.39 -0.59 2.96
C SER A 138 -0.46 -1.51 2.06
N VAL A 139 -0.49 -1.26 0.74
CA VAL A 139 -1.26 -2.11 -0.20
C VAL A 139 -0.68 -3.52 -0.29
N ARG A 140 0.66 -3.68 -0.31
CA ARG A 140 1.31 -5.00 -0.32
C ARG A 140 1.07 -5.77 0.97
N TYR A 141 1.02 -5.08 2.10
CA TYR A 141 0.70 -5.66 3.38
C TYR A 141 -0.71 -6.26 3.37
N GLU A 142 -1.71 -5.46 2.97
CA GLU A 142 -3.10 -5.92 2.84
C GLU A 142 -3.25 -7.06 1.82
N ALA A 143 -2.56 -6.99 0.67
CA ALA A 143 -2.61 -8.02 -0.35
C ALA A 143 -1.97 -9.35 0.07
N LYS A 144 -1.03 -9.35 1.03
CA LYS A 144 -0.47 -10.59 1.62
C LYS A 144 -1.42 -11.25 2.61
N ILE A 145 -2.24 -10.47 3.31
CA ILE A 145 -3.15 -10.95 4.36
C ILE A 145 -4.52 -11.32 3.77
N ALA A 146 -4.98 -10.62 2.73
CA ALA A 146 -6.22 -10.89 2.01
C ALA A 146 -6.48 -12.36 1.62
N PRO A 147 -5.52 -13.12 1.05
CA PRO A 147 -5.78 -14.49 0.63
C PRO A 147 -5.82 -15.53 1.78
N VAL A 148 -5.40 -15.17 3.00
CA VAL A 148 -5.33 -16.12 4.14
C VAL A 148 -6.29 -15.74 5.27
N ALA A 149 -6.92 -14.55 5.19
CA ALA A 149 -7.81 -14.06 6.22
C ALA A 149 -9.26 -14.52 5.98
N VAL A 150 -9.82 -15.24 6.95
CA VAL A 150 -11.24 -15.59 7.04
C VAL A 150 -11.99 -14.57 7.89
N VAL A 151 -13.31 -14.52 7.76
CA VAL A 151 -14.16 -13.68 8.61
C VAL A 151 -14.57 -14.49 9.84
N CYS A 152 -14.34 -13.93 11.01
CA CYS A 152 -14.63 -14.58 12.28
C CYS A 152 -15.44 -13.63 13.17
N THR A 153 -16.54 -14.15 13.70
CA THR A 153 -17.44 -13.41 14.59
C THR A 153 -17.29 -13.97 15.99
N VAL A 154 -16.95 -13.10 16.94
CA VAL A 154 -16.80 -13.47 18.35
C VAL A 154 -17.96 -12.89 19.14
N LEU A 155 -18.63 -13.73 19.92
CA LEU A 155 -19.68 -13.34 20.85
C LEU A 155 -19.16 -13.46 22.27
N ASN A 156 -19.29 -12.39 23.05
CA ASN A 156 -19.00 -12.40 24.48
C ASN A 156 -19.78 -11.30 25.21
N ASN A 157 -20.42 -11.60 26.33
CA ASN A 157 -21.14 -10.63 27.17
C ASN A 157 -22.16 -9.78 26.38
N GLY A 158 -22.86 -10.40 25.43
CA GLY A 158 -23.80 -9.74 24.53
C GLY A 158 -23.17 -8.83 23.45
N ALA A 159 -21.84 -8.70 23.41
CA ALA A 159 -21.12 -8.01 22.34
C ALA A 159 -20.77 -9.01 21.23
N THR A 160 -21.26 -8.75 20.02
CA THR A 160 -20.91 -9.51 18.82
C THR A 160 -19.97 -8.67 17.95
N ILE A 161 -18.75 -9.15 17.72
CA ILE A 161 -17.75 -8.43 16.92
C ILE A 161 -17.22 -9.33 15.82
N THR A 162 -17.39 -8.86 14.58
CA THR A 162 -16.81 -9.50 13.40
C THR A 162 -15.46 -8.89 13.07
N ALA A 163 -14.45 -9.74 12.91
CA ALA A 163 -13.10 -9.33 12.56
C ALA A 163 -12.43 -10.33 11.61
N ARG A 164 -11.36 -9.88 10.94
CA ARG A 164 -10.53 -10.75 10.11
C ARG A 164 -9.68 -11.67 11.01
N ALA A 165 -9.69 -12.95 10.70
CA ALA A 165 -8.94 -13.99 11.39
C ALA A 165 -8.02 -14.72 10.42
N VAL A 166 -6.92 -15.28 10.90
CA VAL A 166 -6.02 -16.10 10.08
C VAL A 166 -5.91 -17.49 10.71
N TRP A 167 -6.08 -18.54 9.89
CA TRP A 167 -5.72 -19.90 10.28
C TRP A 167 -4.20 -19.99 10.36
N ASP A 168 -3.65 -20.17 11.55
CA ASP A 168 -2.22 -20.35 11.75
C ASP A 168 -1.93 -21.83 12.07
N SER A 169 -1.37 -22.54 11.09
CA SER A 169 -0.94 -23.93 11.28
C SER A 169 0.16 -24.07 12.35
N GLY A 170 0.85 -22.99 12.71
CA GLY A 170 1.81 -22.96 13.80
C GLY A 170 1.18 -22.72 15.17
N ASN A 171 -0.10 -22.31 15.25
CA ASN A 171 -0.80 -22.10 16.51
C ASN A 171 -1.42 -23.41 17.01
N GLY A 172 -0.61 -24.20 17.72
CA GLY A 172 -1.03 -25.40 18.44
C GLY A 172 -1.22 -25.21 19.94
N LEU A 173 -1.49 -23.97 20.40
CA LEU A 173 -1.66 -23.69 21.83
C LEU A 173 -2.88 -24.43 22.39
N THR A 174 -2.68 -25.17 23.47
CA THR A 174 -3.75 -25.86 24.18
C THR A 174 -3.73 -25.48 25.65
N GLU A 175 -4.91 -25.29 26.24
CA GLU A 175 -5.01 -25.06 27.67
C GLU A 175 -4.49 -26.28 28.44
N PRO A 176 -3.56 -26.10 29.42
CA PRO A 176 -2.93 -27.22 30.11
C PRO A 176 -3.90 -28.13 30.88
N PHE A 177 -5.01 -27.60 31.38
CA PHE A 177 -5.93 -28.33 32.25
C PHE A 177 -7.09 -29.00 31.52
N THR A 178 -7.62 -28.34 30.49
CA THR A 178 -8.81 -28.82 29.75
C THR A 178 -8.46 -29.39 28.38
N ALA A 179 -7.21 -29.23 27.94
CA ALA A 179 -6.74 -29.53 26.58
C ALA A 179 -7.52 -28.80 25.47
N LYS A 180 -8.31 -27.76 25.81
CA LYS A 180 -9.03 -26.96 24.81
C LYS A 180 -8.06 -26.19 23.91
N PRO A 181 -8.32 -26.11 22.60
CA PRO A 181 -7.53 -25.27 21.70
C PRO A 181 -7.69 -23.79 22.05
N VAL A 182 -6.59 -23.04 21.96
CA VAL A 182 -6.55 -21.61 22.32
C VAL A 182 -6.44 -20.74 21.07
N VAL A 183 -7.39 -19.81 20.93
CA VAL A 183 -7.41 -18.77 19.88
C VAL A 183 -6.76 -17.49 20.40
N ILE A 184 -5.92 -16.82 19.61
CA ILE A 184 -5.26 -15.58 20.07
C ILE A 184 -6.00 -14.36 19.51
N LEU A 185 -6.39 -13.44 20.39
CA LEU A 185 -7.04 -12.18 20.04
C LEU A 185 -6.06 -11.01 20.17
N SER A 186 -6.22 -9.99 19.33
CA SER A 186 -5.51 -8.73 19.50
C SER A 186 -6.02 -7.95 20.72
N ARG A 187 -5.14 -7.16 21.34
CA ARG A 187 -5.46 -6.38 22.55
C ARG A 187 -6.67 -5.45 22.38
N ASP A 188 -6.79 -4.79 21.24
CA ASP A 188 -7.91 -3.90 20.93
C ASP A 188 -9.25 -4.66 20.80
N LEU A 189 -9.25 -5.86 20.23
CA LEU A 189 -10.45 -6.70 20.12
C LEU A 189 -10.89 -7.22 21.49
N ALA A 190 -9.95 -7.71 22.30
CA ALA A 190 -10.21 -8.16 23.66
C ALA A 190 -10.86 -7.07 24.54
N LYS A 191 -10.39 -5.82 24.43
CA LYS A 191 -10.99 -4.67 25.12
C LYS A 191 -12.41 -4.39 24.67
N LYS A 192 -12.70 -4.48 23.37
CA LYS A 192 -14.06 -4.26 22.84
C LYS A 192 -15.04 -5.35 23.28
N LEU A 193 -14.57 -6.59 23.39
CA LEU A 193 -15.32 -7.73 23.90
C LEU A 193 -15.45 -7.74 25.43
N ARG A 194 -14.83 -6.77 26.12
CA ARG A 194 -14.82 -6.63 27.59
C ARG A 194 -14.39 -7.93 28.27
N LEU A 195 -13.33 -8.57 27.74
CA LEU A 195 -12.80 -9.79 28.31
C LEU A 195 -12.20 -9.50 29.69
N THR A 196 -12.55 -10.35 30.65
CA THR A 196 -11.96 -10.39 31.99
C THR A 196 -10.96 -11.54 32.02
N PRO A 197 -9.65 -11.27 32.13
CA PRO A 197 -8.65 -12.32 32.26
C PRO A 197 -8.94 -13.22 33.47
N ASP A 198 -8.86 -14.53 33.27
CA ASP A 198 -9.11 -15.55 34.29
C ASP A 198 -7.94 -16.54 34.45
N GLY A 199 -6.89 -16.38 33.65
CA GLY A 199 -5.71 -17.23 33.68
C GLY A 199 -4.56 -16.70 32.83
N GLU A 200 -3.49 -17.49 32.77
CA GLU A 200 -2.33 -17.22 31.93
C GLU A 200 -1.87 -18.50 31.24
N ILE A 201 -1.47 -18.39 29.97
CA ILE A 201 -0.80 -19.45 29.22
C ILE A 201 0.57 -18.98 28.77
N THR A 202 1.56 -19.87 28.79
CA THR A 202 2.89 -19.57 28.23
C THR A 202 2.88 -19.92 26.75
N ALA A 203 3.04 -18.91 25.90
CA ALA A 203 3.22 -19.09 24.47
C ALA A 203 4.72 -19.07 24.15
N THR A 204 5.23 -20.18 23.62
CA THR A 204 6.62 -20.30 23.18
C THR A 204 6.67 -20.19 21.66
N THR A 205 7.38 -19.17 21.18
CA THR A 205 7.71 -18.97 19.76
C THR A 205 9.19 -19.33 19.53
N VAL A 206 9.57 -19.60 18.28
CA VAL A 206 10.96 -19.96 17.89
C VAL A 206 12.01 -18.97 18.42
N THR A 207 11.63 -17.72 18.63
CA THR A 207 12.52 -16.64 19.06
C THR A 207 12.32 -16.18 20.51
N SER A 208 11.21 -16.53 21.16
CA SER A 208 10.90 -16.04 22.52
C SER A 208 9.76 -16.80 23.20
N SER A 209 9.80 -16.92 24.52
CA SER A 209 8.66 -17.36 25.35
C SER A 209 8.03 -16.16 26.07
N GLY A 210 6.70 -16.08 26.06
CA GLY A 210 5.96 -15.02 26.74
C GLY A 210 4.67 -15.54 27.38
N LYS A 211 4.22 -14.88 28.44
CA LYS A 211 2.93 -15.16 29.06
C LYS A 211 1.82 -14.36 28.37
N LEU A 212 0.71 -15.01 28.08
CA LEU A 212 -0.50 -14.41 27.54
C LEU A 212 -1.63 -14.59 28.55
N GLU A 213 -2.36 -13.52 28.83
CA GLU A 213 -3.59 -13.57 29.61
C GLU A 213 -4.64 -14.38 28.85
N THR A 214 -5.35 -15.26 29.55
CA THR A 214 -6.44 -16.06 28.97
C THR A 214 -7.79 -15.63 29.50
N ALA A 215 -8.83 -15.87 28.70
CA ALA A 215 -10.22 -15.74 29.09
C ALA A 215 -11.04 -16.76 28.28
N ASP A 216 -12.28 -16.98 28.70
CA ASP A 216 -13.27 -17.68 27.88
C ASP A 216 -14.14 -16.68 27.10
N VAL A 217 -14.56 -17.09 25.90
CA VAL A 217 -15.62 -16.42 25.15
C VAL A 217 -16.79 -17.36 24.95
N GLU A 218 -17.99 -16.78 24.90
CA GLU A 218 -19.23 -17.55 24.75
C GLU A 218 -19.21 -18.35 23.44
N SER A 219 -18.92 -17.72 22.31
CA SER A 219 -18.76 -18.44 21.05
C SER A 219 -17.90 -17.71 20.04
N ILE A 220 -17.34 -18.50 19.11
CA ILE A 220 -16.65 -18.04 17.92
C ILE A 220 -17.29 -18.71 16.70
N GLU A 221 -17.68 -17.91 15.72
CA GLU A 221 -18.19 -18.37 14.45
C GLU A 221 -17.19 -18.05 13.33
N VAL A 222 -16.74 -19.06 12.60
CA VAL A 222 -15.80 -18.93 11.48
C VAL A 222 -16.15 -19.95 10.40
N ASP A 223 -16.08 -19.54 9.13
CA ASP A 223 -16.38 -20.39 7.97
C ASP A 223 -17.74 -21.11 8.04
N GLY A 224 -18.75 -20.46 8.65
CA GLY A 224 -20.11 -20.99 8.81
C GLY A 224 -20.27 -22.02 9.94
N GLN A 225 -19.22 -22.22 10.74
CA GLN A 225 -19.25 -23.10 11.90
C GLN A 225 -19.13 -22.32 13.20
N ARG A 226 -19.85 -22.78 14.20
CA ARG A 226 -19.91 -22.12 15.51
C ARG A 226 -19.34 -23.03 16.59
N PHE A 227 -18.33 -22.51 17.28
CA PHE A 227 -17.68 -23.16 18.42
C PHE A 227 -18.10 -22.44 19.71
N GLU A 228 -18.63 -23.20 20.66
CA GLU A 228 -19.07 -22.68 21.96
C GLU A 228 -17.97 -22.81 23.02
N SER A 229 -17.95 -21.91 23.99
CA SER A 229 -17.05 -21.93 25.16
C SER A 229 -15.58 -22.11 24.79
N VAL A 230 -15.10 -21.21 23.90
CA VAL A 230 -13.76 -21.25 23.31
C VAL A 230 -12.77 -20.53 24.21
N ARG A 231 -11.60 -21.16 24.42
CA ARG A 231 -10.51 -20.56 25.17
C ARG A 231 -9.78 -19.55 24.29
N VAL A 232 -9.60 -18.33 24.80
CA VAL A 232 -8.85 -17.28 24.08
C VAL A 232 -7.67 -16.79 24.89
N ALA A 233 -6.60 -16.41 24.21
CA ALA A 233 -5.45 -15.72 24.76
C ALA A 233 -5.36 -14.29 24.19
N VAL A 234 -5.00 -13.31 25.01
CA VAL A 234 -4.90 -11.92 24.60
C VAL A 234 -3.44 -11.58 24.30
N SER A 235 -3.17 -11.24 23.03
CA SER A 235 -1.86 -10.74 22.62
C SER A 235 -1.55 -9.39 23.29
N PRO A 236 -0.32 -9.16 23.78
CA PRO A 236 0.08 -7.85 24.29
C PRO A 236 0.16 -6.78 23.20
N LYS A 237 0.18 -7.19 21.92
CA LYS A 237 0.28 -6.31 20.75
C LYS A 237 -1.01 -6.34 19.94
N ASN A 238 -1.24 -5.26 19.19
CA ASN A 238 -2.25 -5.25 18.15
C ASN A 238 -1.67 -5.88 16.87
N PHE A 239 -2.51 -6.60 16.16
CA PHE A 239 -2.20 -7.11 14.83
C PHE A 239 -2.67 -6.08 13.78
N GLU A 240 -1.90 -5.98 12.69
CA GLU A 240 -2.26 -5.24 11.50
C GLU A 240 -2.90 -6.22 10.48
N GLY A 241 -3.92 -5.79 9.73
CA GLY A 241 -4.60 -6.60 8.70
C GLY A 241 -5.52 -7.74 9.18
N TYR A 242 -5.29 -8.31 10.37
CA TYR A 242 -6.20 -9.25 11.06
C TYR A 242 -6.27 -8.91 12.56
N LYS A 243 -7.17 -9.57 13.30
CA LYS A 243 -7.35 -9.36 14.76
C LYS A 243 -7.41 -10.66 15.55
N ILE A 244 -7.49 -11.80 14.87
CA ILE A 244 -7.67 -13.12 15.46
C ILE A 244 -6.70 -14.10 14.78
N ILE A 245 -6.02 -14.92 15.59
CA ILE A 245 -5.21 -16.04 15.12
C ILE A 245 -5.90 -17.31 15.60
N LEU A 246 -6.43 -18.08 14.65
CA LEU A 246 -7.16 -19.31 14.94
C LEU A 246 -6.18 -20.45 15.25
N ASN A 247 -6.63 -21.40 16.04
CA ASN A 247 -5.87 -22.59 16.42
C ASN A 247 -5.96 -23.66 15.33
N CYS A 248 -4.89 -24.39 15.04
CA CYS A 248 -4.91 -25.43 14.00
C CYS A 248 -5.93 -26.56 14.31
N ALA A 249 -6.11 -26.93 15.59
CA ALA A 249 -7.02 -28.01 15.98
C ALA A 249 -8.51 -27.66 15.79
N LEU A 250 -8.88 -26.36 15.84
CA LEU A 250 -10.25 -25.93 15.52
C LEU A 250 -10.59 -26.15 14.05
N LYS A 251 -9.59 -26.19 13.17
CA LYS A 251 -9.78 -26.47 11.74
C LYS A 251 -10.01 -27.96 11.46
N GLU A 252 -9.49 -28.84 12.31
CA GLU A 252 -9.64 -30.29 12.17
C GLU A 252 -10.96 -30.79 12.78
N ALA A 253 -11.50 -30.04 13.74
CA ALA A 253 -12.82 -30.27 14.32
C ALA A 253 -13.98 -29.75 13.42
N ALA A 254 -13.62 -29.06 12.33
CA ALA A 254 -14.51 -28.43 11.37
C ALA A 254 -14.80 -29.34 10.17
#